data_AF-A0A938LDG9-F1
#
_entry.id   AF-A0A938LDG9-F1
#
_cell.length_a   1.000
_cell.length_b   1.000
_cell.length_c   1.000
_cell.angle_alpha   90.00
_cell.angle_beta   90.00
_cell.angle_gamma   90.00
#
_symmetry.space_group_name_H-M   'P 1'
#
loop_
_entity.id
_entity.type
_entity.pdbx_description
1 polymer ?
#
loop_
_entity_poly.entity_id
_entity_poly.type
_entity_poly.pdbx_seq_one_letter_code
_entity_poly.pdbx_strand_id
1 'polypeptide(L)'
;MALARALHLLGLLLAVTAPGLSLAAAASHGTRSQEATSNAPDGRPGFGTRAPGEVLKLVRQPAREDEAWMAALDALPTELAQRASLAESLYRSRGWFGLCGDQPGQTLVDLLASYRHLQLDPIATLQPLDARARAFAAAWTDMRFRARAGLLEEASTEARDLALALGLLRGAARSWGALSDDETMRLARRADLAAARLRAIRLDLDALREPPNAFVASPEVDACLAIARDSDAVRRLARFSELSAWLTRREQAFTGSMFTTRLSEQAVAALAWRKAALVQAGAAREAAREFSPDIDAALARDPKITQLRTTDRRRLAQARALEALAQDPLDETATWIGFVSTRHVGAAPQALALAYRYLRLRGIVFEDGANKGRDRLSDEEEQAEFYVREVLAGVYGPFPGLSAR
;
A
#
# COMPACT_ATOMS: atom_id res chain seq x y z
N MET A 1 -29.76 -38.13 28.50
CA MET A 1 -28.89 -37.20 29.26
C MET A 1 -27.69 -37.97 29.78
N ALA A 2 -26.65 -38.10 28.95
CA ALA A 2 -25.34 -38.68 29.30
C ALA A 2 -24.42 -38.54 28.08
N LEU A 3 -23.28 -37.84 28.23
CA LEU A 3 -22.14 -37.83 27.31
C LEU A 3 -20.96 -37.26 28.13
N ALA A 4 -20.08 -38.06 28.72
CA ALA A 4 -19.10 -39.00 28.15
C ALA A 4 -18.04 -38.29 27.28
N ARG A 5 -16.88 -37.99 27.87
CA ARG A 5 -15.58 -38.64 27.57
C ARG A 5 -14.40 -37.77 28.00
N ALA A 6 -13.62 -38.32 28.93
CA ALA A 6 -12.22 -38.00 29.14
C ALA A 6 -11.36 -39.15 28.55
N LEU A 7 -10.07 -38.84 28.35
CA LEU A 7 -8.89 -39.71 28.36
C LEU A 7 -8.41 -40.39 27.05
N HIS A 8 -7.23 -39.92 26.58
CA HIS A 8 -5.98 -40.65 26.23
C HIS A 8 -5.22 -39.90 25.10
N LEU A 9 -4.09 -39.24 25.35
CA LEU A 9 -2.71 -39.74 25.59
C LEU A 9 -1.86 -39.82 24.30
N LEU A 10 -0.82 -38.96 24.28
CA LEU A 10 0.61 -39.32 24.11
C LEU A 10 1.26 -39.39 22.70
N GLY A 11 2.40 -38.67 22.59
CA GLY A 11 3.56 -38.96 21.71
C GLY A 11 3.51 -38.30 20.33
N LEU A 12 4.51 -37.58 19.82
CA LEU A 12 5.96 -37.72 19.99
C LEU A 12 6.68 -36.39 19.63
N LEU A 13 7.72 -36.07 20.41
CA LEU A 13 8.67 -34.97 20.22
C LEU A 13 9.82 -35.34 19.24
N LEU A 14 10.47 -34.29 18.72
CA LEU A 14 11.91 -34.14 18.39
C LEU A 14 12.52 -34.99 17.26
N ALA A 15 13.06 -34.33 16.23
CA ALA A 15 14.52 -34.11 16.14
C ALA A 15 14.94 -33.26 14.92
N VAL A 16 15.71 -32.24 15.24
CA VAL A 16 16.72 -31.49 14.47
C VAL A 16 17.46 -32.34 13.42
N THR A 17 17.58 -31.83 12.20
CA THR A 17 18.84 -31.87 11.42
C THR A 17 18.91 -30.68 10.46
N ALA A 18 19.84 -29.77 10.73
CA ALA A 18 20.48 -28.97 9.69
C ALA A 18 21.43 -29.89 8.90
N PRO A 19 21.61 -29.61 7.60
CA PRO A 19 22.96 -29.40 7.14
C PRO A 19 23.06 -28.13 6.30
N GLY A 20 24.06 -27.31 6.62
CA GLY A 20 24.57 -26.31 5.69
C GLY A 20 25.33 -27.02 4.57
N LEU A 21 25.08 -26.59 3.33
CA LEU A 21 26.01 -26.71 2.23
C LEU A 21 25.94 -25.42 1.41
N SER A 22 26.87 -24.52 1.71
CA SER A 22 27.36 -23.54 0.74
C SER A 22 28.08 -24.30 -0.37
N LEU A 23 27.69 -24.09 -1.62
CA LEU A 23 28.60 -24.24 -2.74
C LEU A 23 28.18 -23.33 -3.88
N ALA A 24 29.08 -22.38 -4.13
CA ALA A 24 29.09 -21.50 -5.28
C ALA A 24 29.12 -22.31 -6.57
N ALA A 25 28.23 -21.97 -7.49
CA ALA A 25 28.44 -22.20 -8.91
C ALA A 25 28.46 -20.83 -9.57
N ALA A 26 29.67 -20.29 -9.72
CA ALA A 26 29.98 -19.24 -10.65
C ALA A 26 29.66 -19.73 -12.06
N ALA A 27 28.52 -19.31 -12.60
CA ALA A 27 28.28 -19.37 -14.03
C ALA A 27 28.67 -18.00 -14.59
N SER A 28 29.84 -17.97 -15.21
CA SER A 28 30.31 -16.92 -16.11
C SER A 28 29.22 -16.57 -17.14
N HIS A 29 28.48 -15.49 -16.90
CA HIS A 29 27.80 -14.77 -17.96
C HIS A 29 28.69 -13.59 -18.32
N GLY A 30 29.09 -13.58 -19.59
CA GLY A 30 30.08 -12.67 -20.14
C GLY A 30 29.86 -11.23 -19.69
N THR A 31 30.94 -10.64 -19.22
CA THR A 31 31.17 -9.21 -19.08
C THR A 31 31.01 -8.54 -20.45
N ARG A 32 29.77 -8.33 -20.88
CA ARG A 32 29.43 -7.06 -21.53
C ARG A 32 29.48 -6.02 -20.42
N SER A 33 30.25 -4.98 -20.61
CA SER A 33 30.32 -3.81 -19.73
C SER A 33 28.88 -3.39 -19.38
N GLN A 34 28.43 -3.75 -18.18
CA GLN A 34 27.22 -3.18 -17.58
C GLN A 34 27.59 -1.73 -17.28
N GLU A 35 27.27 -0.82 -18.21
CA GLU A 35 26.87 0.52 -17.80
C GLU A 35 25.90 0.33 -16.64
N ALA A 36 26.19 0.96 -15.49
CA ALA A 36 25.41 0.85 -14.27
C ALA A 36 23.92 1.04 -14.61
N THR A 37 23.19 -0.05 -14.81
CA THR A 37 21.88 0.02 -15.44
C THR A 37 20.93 0.63 -14.43
N SER A 38 20.58 1.90 -14.65
CA SER A 38 19.54 2.62 -13.95
C SER A 38 18.16 2.09 -14.37
N ASN A 39 17.92 0.80 -14.13
CA ASN A 39 16.72 0.11 -14.56
C ASN A 39 15.89 -0.31 -13.34
N ALA A 40 14.58 -0.12 -13.45
CA ALA A 40 13.59 -0.66 -12.54
C ALA A 40 13.47 -2.20 -12.72
N PRO A 41 12.79 -2.92 -11.81
CA PRO A 41 12.67 -4.38 -11.87
C PRO A 41 12.03 -4.94 -13.17
N ASP A 42 11.28 -4.13 -13.90
CA ASP A 42 10.68 -4.48 -15.19
C ASP A 42 11.60 -4.17 -16.40
N GLY A 43 12.87 -3.81 -16.16
CA GLY A 43 13.87 -3.50 -17.18
C GLY A 43 13.71 -2.13 -17.86
N ARG A 44 12.74 -1.31 -17.41
CA ARG A 44 12.55 0.07 -17.89
C ARG A 44 13.43 1.05 -17.12
N PRO A 45 13.63 2.29 -17.61
CA PRO A 45 14.34 3.33 -16.87
C PRO A 45 13.80 3.50 -15.44
N GLY A 46 14.73 3.60 -14.50
CA GLY A 46 14.49 3.74 -13.07
C GLY A 46 15.61 4.54 -12.39
N PHE A 47 15.50 4.77 -11.10
CA PHE A 47 16.59 5.34 -10.30
C PHE A 47 17.77 4.36 -10.19
N GLY A 48 17.49 3.06 -10.11
CA GLY A 48 18.48 1.97 -10.13
C GLY A 48 19.59 2.13 -9.09
N THR A 49 20.84 2.06 -9.53
CA THR A 49 22.03 2.14 -8.66
C THR A 49 22.67 3.53 -8.62
N ARG A 50 21.94 4.59 -9.04
CA ARG A 50 22.42 5.98 -8.97
C ARG A 50 22.80 6.35 -7.53
N ALA A 51 23.76 7.26 -7.37
CA ALA A 51 24.13 7.75 -6.04
C ALA A 51 23.00 8.62 -5.44
N PRO A 52 22.87 8.72 -4.10
CA PRO A 52 21.82 9.53 -3.47
C PRO A 52 21.75 10.97 -3.98
N GLY A 53 22.90 11.64 -4.13
CA GLY A 53 22.97 12.99 -4.66
C GLY A 53 22.51 13.12 -6.12
N GLU A 54 22.71 12.08 -6.93
CA GLU A 54 22.24 12.04 -8.32
C GLU A 54 20.73 11.85 -8.38
N VAL A 55 20.16 11.01 -7.50
CA VAL A 55 18.71 10.85 -7.35
C VAL A 55 18.06 12.19 -7.00
N LEU A 56 18.60 12.90 -6.00
CA LEU A 56 18.07 14.20 -5.59
C LEU A 56 18.22 15.26 -6.70
N LYS A 57 19.38 15.29 -7.40
CA LYS A 57 19.58 16.20 -8.54
C LYS A 57 18.55 15.94 -9.64
N LEU A 58 18.35 14.68 -10.00
CA LEU A 58 17.40 14.24 -11.02
C LEU A 58 15.97 14.66 -10.71
N VAL A 59 15.47 14.44 -9.48
CA VAL A 59 14.09 14.81 -9.13
C VAL A 59 13.90 16.32 -8.98
N ARG A 60 14.98 17.07 -8.68
CA ARG A 60 14.95 18.54 -8.60
C ARG A 60 14.86 19.19 -9.98
N GLN A 61 15.71 18.72 -10.88
CA GLN A 61 15.91 19.30 -12.19
C GLN A 61 16.38 18.18 -13.13
N PRO A 62 15.44 17.42 -13.72
CA PRO A 62 15.79 16.36 -14.64
C PRO A 62 16.52 16.95 -15.85
N ALA A 63 17.51 16.22 -16.36
CA ALA A 63 18.09 16.56 -17.66
C ALA A 63 17.06 16.36 -18.77
N ARG A 64 17.24 16.99 -19.93
CA ARG A 64 16.32 16.90 -21.08
C ARG A 64 16.00 15.46 -21.50
N GLU A 65 16.96 14.54 -21.34
CA GLU A 65 16.79 13.11 -21.64
C GLU A 65 15.97 12.36 -20.58
N ASP A 66 15.99 12.82 -19.32
CA ASP A 66 15.26 12.24 -18.19
C ASP A 66 13.85 12.84 -18.02
N GLU A 67 13.56 14.01 -18.60
CA GLU A 67 12.29 14.73 -18.48
C GLU A 67 11.08 13.86 -18.88
N ALA A 68 11.17 13.17 -20.01
CA ALA A 68 10.10 12.30 -20.50
C ALA A 68 9.84 11.12 -19.57
N TRP A 69 10.89 10.56 -18.96
CA TRP A 69 10.77 9.46 -18.02
C TRP A 69 10.15 9.93 -16.70
N MET A 70 10.61 11.05 -16.14
CA MET A 70 10.03 11.62 -14.91
C MET A 70 8.54 11.99 -15.11
N ALA A 71 8.19 12.59 -16.26
CA ALA A 71 6.80 12.87 -16.60
C ALA A 71 5.96 11.59 -16.72
N ALA A 72 6.54 10.50 -17.28
CA ALA A 72 5.86 9.21 -17.35
C ALA A 72 5.60 8.61 -15.96
N LEU A 73 6.50 8.80 -14.98
CA LEU A 73 6.27 8.37 -13.59
C LEU A 73 5.10 9.13 -12.96
N ASP A 74 5.05 10.45 -13.13
CA ASP A 74 3.96 11.29 -12.60
C ASP A 74 2.59 10.99 -13.27
N ALA A 75 2.60 10.53 -14.52
CA ALA A 75 1.38 10.20 -15.26
C ALA A 75 0.72 8.87 -14.81
N LEU A 76 1.49 7.91 -14.29
CA LEU A 76 1.01 6.55 -13.97
C LEU A 76 -0.25 6.52 -13.07
N PRO A 77 -0.33 7.26 -11.95
CA PRO A 77 -1.53 7.29 -11.12
C PRO A 77 -2.77 7.77 -11.91
N THR A 78 -2.61 8.81 -12.72
CA THR A 78 -3.72 9.37 -13.53
C THR A 78 -4.17 8.39 -14.61
N GLU A 79 -3.23 7.73 -15.28
CA GLU A 79 -3.53 6.70 -16.29
C GLU A 79 -4.29 5.51 -15.71
N LEU A 80 -4.00 5.11 -14.47
CA LEU A 80 -4.77 4.06 -13.78
C LEU A 80 -6.11 4.54 -13.29
N ALA A 81 -6.23 5.78 -12.81
CA ALA A 81 -7.51 6.38 -12.45
C ALA A 81 -8.49 6.41 -13.65
N GLN A 82 -7.99 6.70 -14.85
CA GLN A 82 -8.78 6.61 -16.08
C GLN A 82 -9.29 5.19 -16.34
N ARG A 83 -8.44 4.17 -16.17
CA ARG A 83 -8.84 2.75 -16.32
C ARG A 83 -9.83 2.30 -15.25
N ALA A 84 -9.66 2.77 -14.02
CA ALA A 84 -10.62 2.57 -12.94
C ALA A 84 -11.99 3.16 -13.29
N SER A 85 -12.04 4.38 -13.85
CA SER A 85 -13.29 5.01 -14.31
C SER A 85 -13.97 4.23 -15.45
N LEU A 86 -13.19 3.67 -16.39
CA LEU A 86 -13.72 2.79 -17.43
C LEU A 86 -14.28 1.49 -16.85
N ALA A 87 -13.59 0.88 -15.88
CA ALA A 87 -14.08 -0.30 -15.18
C ALA A 87 -15.37 0.00 -14.41
N GLU A 88 -15.43 1.14 -13.71
CA GLU A 88 -16.63 1.59 -13.00
C GLU A 88 -17.83 1.72 -13.94
N SER A 89 -17.64 2.36 -15.10
CA SER A 89 -18.69 2.52 -16.11
C SER A 89 -19.23 1.16 -16.59
N LEU A 90 -18.34 0.20 -16.84
CA LEU A 90 -18.72 -1.17 -17.18
C LEU A 90 -19.47 -1.87 -16.03
N TYR A 91 -19.01 -1.69 -14.79
CA TYR A 91 -19.60 -2.36 -13.63
C TYR A 91 -21.01 -1.82 -13.35
N ARG A 92 -21.23 -0.52 -13.60
CA ARG A 92 -22.56 0.08 -13.58
C ARG A 92 -23.46 -0.51 -14.66
N SER A 93 -22.99 -0.62 -15.90
CA SER A 93 -23.80 -1.19 -17.00
C SER A 93 -24.11 -2.67 -16.79
N ARG A 94 -23.27 -3.40 -16.06
CA ARG A 94 -23.46 -4.81 -15.66
C ARG A 94 -24.35 -4.98 -14.42
N GLY A 95 -24.73 -3.89 -13.74
CA GLY A 95 -25.54 -3.95 -12.52
C GLY A 95 -24.79 -4.44 -11.28
N TRP A 96 -23.44 -4.51 -11.30
CA TRP A 96 -22.65 -5.01 -10.17
C TRP A 96 -22.69 -4.10 -8.95
N PHE A 97 -23.03 -2.83 -9.12
CA PHE A 97 -23.29 -1.91 -8.00
C PHE A 97 -24.47 -2.34 -7.11
N GLY A 98 -25.33 -3.25 -7.56
CA GLY A 98 -26.31 -3.90 -6.68
C GLY A 98 -25.70 -4.60 -5.46
N LEU A 99 -24.39 -4.89 -5.46
CA LEU A 99 -23.66 -5.43 -4.31
C LEU A 99 -23.64 -4.48 -3.09
N CYS A 100 -23.69 -3.17 -3.34
CA CYS A 100 -23.65 -2.12 -2.32
C CYS A 100 -25.03 -1.81 -1.73
N GLY A 101 -26.10 -2.41 -2.23
CA GLY A 101 -27.50 -2.08 -1.87
C GLY A 101 -27.97 -0.76 -2.49
N ASP A 102 -28.95 -0.11 -1.86
CA ASP A 102 -29.61 1.09 -2.41
C ASP A 102 -29.00 2.42 -1.94
N GLN A 103 -27.71 2.44 -1.60
CA GLN A 103 -27.05 3.68 -1.14
C GLN A 103 -26.79 4.65 -2.32
N PRO A 104 -27.17 5.93 -2.21
CA PRO A 104 -26.83 6.92 -3.23
C PRO A 104 -25.32 7.22 -3.24
N GLY A 105 -24.77 7.51 -4.42
CA GLY A 105 -23.38 7.98 -4.54
C GLY A 105 -22.29 6.90 -4.40
N GLN A 106 -22.63 5.62 -4.50
CA GLN A 106 -21.67 4.51 -4.41
C GLN A 106 -20.52 4.68 -5.40
N THR A 107 -19.30 4.51 -4.90
CA THR A 107 -18.06 4.58 -5.67
C THR A 107 -17.53 3.18 -6.02
N LEU A 108 -16.57 3.11 -6.93
CA LEU A 108 -15.87 1.86 -7.23
C LEU A 108 -15.21 1.24 -5.99
N VAL A 109 -14.70 2.06 -5.06
CA VAL A 109 -14.11 1.60 -3.80
C VAL A 109 -15.16 0.88 -2.95
N ASP A 110 -16.36 1.44 -2.83
CA ASP A 110 -17.46 0.85 -2.07
C ASP A 110 -17.89 -0.50 -2.65
N LEU A 111 -17.89 -0.61 -3.99
CA LEU A 111 -18.18 -1.85 -4.70
C LEU A 111 -17.15 -2.94 -4.39
N LEU A 112 -15.86 -2.64 -4.52
CA LEU A 112 -14.79 -3.60 -4.25
C LEU A 112 -14.79 -4.02 -2.78
N ALA A 113 -14.96 -3.07 -1.84
CA ALA A 113 -15.08 -3.36 -0.42
C ALA A 113 -16.29 -4.25 -0.11
N SER A 114 -17.46 -3.94 -0.69
CA SER A 114 -18.67 -4.75 -0.56
C SER A 114 -18.45 -6.17 -1.08
N TYR A 115 -17.81 -6.29 -2.26
CA TYR A 115 -17.50 -7.59 -2.83
C TYR A 115 -16.58 -8.42 -1.92
N ARG A 116 -15.50 -7.83 -1.39
CA ARG A 116 -14.58 -8.51 -0.46
C ARG A 116 -15.28 -8.97 0.81
N HIS A 117 -16.16 -8.14 1.37
CA HIS A 117 -16.93 -8.51 2.55
C HIS A 117 -17.85 -9.71 2.27
N LEU A 118 -18.58 -9.68 1.16
CA LEU A 118 -19.50 -10.76 0.76
C LEU A 118 -18.77 -12.07 0.42
N GLN A 119 -17.52 -11.99 -0.05
CA GLN A 119 -16.68 -13.18 -0.29
C GLN A 119 -16.33 -13.95 1.00
N LEU A 120 -16.42 -13.34 2.18
CA LEU A 120 -16.11 -14.01 3.45
C LEU A 120 -17.15 -15.07 3.83
N ASP A 121 -18.41 -14.85 3.45
CA ASP A 121 -19.49 -15.83 3.59
C ASP A 121 -20.37 -15.86 2.33
N PRO A 122 -19.93 -16.59 1.28
CA PRO A 122 -20.67 -16.72 0.04
C PRO A 122 -22.04 -17.40 0.23
N ILE A 123 -22.18 -18.28 1.23
CA ILE A 123 -23.40 -19.04 1.47
C ILE A 123 -24.48 -18.11 2.00
N ALA A 124 -24.18 -17.35 3.06
CA ALA A 124 -25.12 -16.39 3.62
C ALA A 124 -25.50 -15.31 2.59
N THR A 125 -24.56 -14.91 1.73
CA THR A 125 -24.82 -13.93 0.66
C THR A 125 -25.77 -14.45 -0.42
N LEU A 126 -25.67 -15.72 -0.80
CA LEU A 126 -26.45 -16.28 -1.92
C LEU A 126 -27.83 -16.81 -1.51
N GLN A 127 -28.01 -17.23 -0.26
CA GLN A 127 -29.26 -17.81 0.24
C GLN A 127 -30.52 -16.94 0.11
N PRO A 128 -30.47 -15.60 0.24
CA PRO A 128 -31.65 -14.75 0.06
C PRO A 128 -32.23 -14.80 -1.36
N LEU A 129 -31.42 -15.19 -2.36
CA LEU A 129 -31.81 -15.29 -3.78
C LEU A 129 -32.39 -13.99 -4.39
N ASP A 130 -32.13 -12.86 -3.74
CA ASP A 130 -32.55 -11.53 -4.15
C ASP A 130 -31.65 -10.96 -5.27
N ALA A 131 -31.86 -9.69 -5.63
CA ALA A 131 -31.05 -9.02 -6.65
C ALA A 131 -29.56 -8.94 -6.26
N ARG A 132 -29.27 -8.80 -4.96
CA ARG A 132 -27.91 -8.72 -4.44
C ARG A 132 -27.19 -10.07 -4.53
N ALA A 133 -27.87 -11.16 -4.19
CA ALA A 133 -27.38 -12.53 -4.37
C ALA A 133 -27.05 -12.81 -5.84
N ARG A 134 -27.90 -12.37 -6.78
CA ARG A 134 -27.64 -12.51 -8.22
C ARG A 134 -26.43 -11.69 -8.67
N ALA A 135 -26.32 -10.43 -8.25
CA ALA A 135 -25.17 -9.59 -8.55
C ALA A 135 -23.87 -10.22 -7.99
N PHE A 136 -23.93 -10.79 -6.79
CA PHE A 136 -22.80 -11.49 -6.18
C PHE A 136 -22.42 -12.76 -6.95
N ALA A 137 -23.38 -13.61 -7.31
CA ALA A 137 -23.12 -14.79 -8.14
C ALA A 137 -22.46 -14.41 -9.48
N ALA A 138 -22.94 -13.34 -10.13
CA ALA A 138 -22.35 -12.82 -11.36
C ALA A 138 -20.91 -12.34 -11.18
N ALA A 139 -20.65 -11.51 -10.17
CA ALA A 139 -19.32 -11.00 -9.88
C ALA A 139 -18.35 -12.10 -9.38
N TRP A 140 -18.84 -13.09 -8.63
CA TRP A 140 -18.03 -14.15 -8.04
C TRP A 140 -17.56 -15.20 -9.06
N THR A 141 -18.36 -15.41 -10.10
CA THR A 141 -18.03 -16.34 -11.20
C THR A 141 -17.30 -15.67 -12.37
N ASP A 142 -17.34 -14.34 -12.48
CA ASP A 142 -16.62 -13.58 -13.51
C ASP A 142 -15.13 -13.43 -13.16
N MET A 143 -14.27 -14.18 -13.86
CA MET A 143 -12.81 -14.14 -13.67
C MET A 143 -12.20 -12.77 -14.03
N ARG A 144 -12.76 -12.06 -15.02
CA ARG A 144 -12.25 -10.73 -15.41
C ARG A 144 -12.60 -9.69 -14.35
N PHE A 145 -13.79 -9.76 -13.78
CA PHE A 145 -14.15 -8.93 -12.63
C PHE A 145 -13.18 -9.15 -11.48
N ARG A 146 -12.97 -10.41 -11.08
CA ARG A 146 -12.07 -10.78 -9.98
C ARG A 146 -10.64 -10.31 -10.19
N ALA A 147 -10.08 -10.57 -11.38
CA ALA A 147 -8.74 -10.12 -11.72
C ALA A 147 -8.63 -8.59 -11.67
N ARG A 148 -9.58 -7.85 -12.27
CA ARG A 148 -9.59 -6.38 -12.21
C ARG A 148 -9.76 -5.85 -10.79
N ALA A 149 -10.62 -6.46 -9.98
CA ALA A 149 -10.83 -6.07 -8.58
C ALA A 149 -9.50 -6.12 -7.80
N GLY A 150 -8.77 -7.24 -7.89
CA GLY A 150 -7.45 -7.37 -7.26
C GLY A 150 -6.44 -6.36 -7.80
N LEU A 151 -6.37 -6.17 -9.12
CA LEU A 151 -5.46 -5.19 -9.73
C LEU A 151 -5.74 -3.75 -9.32
N LEU A 152 -7.01 -3.35 -9.18
CA LEU A 152 -7.40 -1.99 -8.82
C LEU A 152 -7.12 -1.71 -7.34
N GLU A 153 -7.33 -2.69 -6.47
CA GLU A 153 -6.90 -2.62 -5.07
C GLU A 153 -5.38 -2.44 -4.96
N GLU A 154 -4.61 -3.27 -5.68
CA GLU A 154 -3.15 -3.16 -5.73
C GLU A 154 -2.69 -1.80 -6.31
N ALA A 155 -3.33 -1.34 -7.40
CA ALA A 155 -3.01 -0.07 -8.05
C ALA A 155 -3.08 1.11 -7.08
N SER A 156 -4.08 1.13 -6.20
CA SER A 156 -4.24 2.21 -5.21
C SER A 156 -3.04 2.28 -4.24
N THR A 157 -2.55 1.12 -3.82
CA THR A 157 -1.40 1.01 -2.90
C THR A 157 -0.11 1.43 -3.61
N GLU A 158 0.13 0.91 -4.81
CA GLU A 158 1.35 1.23 -5.57
C GLU A 158 1.36 2.70 -6.02
N ALA A 159 0.20 3.29 -6.36
CA ALA A 159 0.09 4.70 -6.72
C ALA A 159 0.40 5.59 -5.52
N ARG A 160 -0.10 5.23 -4.33
CA ARG A 160 0.24 5.93 -3.08
C ARG A 160 1.73 5.84 -2.78
N ASP A 161 2.32 4.64 -2.83
CA ASP A 161 3.75 4.43 -2.60
C ASP A 161 4.61 5.27 -3.56
N LEU A 162 4.29 5.28 -4.86
CA LEU A 162 5.01 6.07 -5.87
C LEU A 162 4.88 7.57 -5.60
N ALA A 163 3.66 8.06 -5.39
CA ALA A 163 3.40 9.48 -5.18
C ALA A 163 4.09 10.01 -3.92
N LEU A 164 4.03 9.25 -2.82
CA LEU A 164 4.68 9.62 -1.57
C LEU A 164 6.21 9.56 -1.68
N ALA A 165 6.76 8.53 -2.32
CA ALA A 165 8.20 8.40 -2.51
C ALA A 165 8.77 9.56 -3.35
N LEU A 166 8.16 9.87 -4.50
CA LEU A 166 8.54 11.02 -5.31
C LEU A 166 8.33 12.34 -4.57
N GLY A 167 7.25 12.44 -3.78
CA GLY A 167 6.95 13.59 -2.94
C GLY A 167 8.06 13.91 -1.94
N LEU A 168 8.53 12.90 -1.19
CA LEU A 168 9.62 13.07 -0.22
C LEU A 168 10.96 13.35 -0.90
N LEU A 169 11.29 12.66 -1.99
CA LEU A 169 12.53 12.90 -2.75
C LEU A 169 12.59 14.34 -3.27
N ARG A 170 11.47 14.86 -3.81
CA ARG A 170 11.37 16.26 -4.26
C ARG A 170 11.49 17.25 -3.12
N GLY A 171 10.85 16.98 -1.97
CA GLY A 171 10.97 17.81 -0.77
C GLY A 171 12.41 17.90 -0.28
N ALA A 172 13.11 16.77 -0.23
CA ALA A 172 14.52 16.73 0.16
C ALA A 172 15.44 17.44 -0.83
N ALA A 173 15.20 17.29 -2.13
CA ALA A 173 16.00 17.95 -3.16
C ALA A 173 15.85 19.48 -3.18
N ARG A 174 14.79 20.00 -2.56
CA ARG A 174 14.52 21.42 -2.35
C ARG A 174 14.87 21.90 -0.93
N SER A 175 15.52 21.06 -0.13
CA SER A 175 15.92 21.36 1.26
C SER A 175 14.77 21.58 2.25
N TRP A 176 13.57 21.12 1.94
CA TRP A 176 12.40 21.19 2.84
C TRP A 176 12.25 19.95 3.74
N GLY A 177 13.02 18.90 3.50
CA GLY A 177 13.10 17.71 4.35
C GLY A 177 14.52 17.13 4.34
N ALA A 178 15.00 16.66 5.50
CA ALA A 178 16.24 15.90 5.56
C ALA A 178 15.93 14.42 5.29
N LEU A 179 16.65 13.83 4.34
CA LEU A 179 16.74 12.39 4.15
C LEU A 179 18.19 11.98 4.34
N SER A 180 18.42 10.85 5.02
CA SER A 180 19.74 10.21 4.93
C SER A 180 19.96 9.63 3.52
N ASP A 181 21.21 9.33 3.19
CA ASP A 181 21.55 8.64 1.94
C ASP A 181 20.83 7.30 1.82
N ASP A 182 20.74 6.55 2.91
CA ASP A 182 20.01 5.28 2.95
C ASP A 182 18.51 5.48 2.74
N GLU A 183 17.89 6.47 3.41
CA GLU A 183 16.47 6.79 3.21
C GLU A 183 16.19 7.17 1.75
N THR A 184 17.06 7.98 1.15
CA THR A 184 16.99 8.39 -0.26
C THR A 184 17.01 7.18 -1.18
N MET A 185 17.94 6.24 -0.97
CA MET A 185 18.04 5.04 -1.80
C MET A 185 16.87 4.08 -1.58
N ARG A 186 16.32 3.98 -0.36
CA ARG A 186 15.12 3.17 -0.09
C ARG A 186 13.89 3.74 -0.80
N LEU A 187 13.73 5.07 -0.78
CA LEU A 187 12.65 5.74 -1.51
C LEU A 187 12.78 5.56 -3.02
N ALA A 188 13.99 5.70 -3.56
CA ALA A 188 14.27 5.47 -4.97
C ALA A 188 13.90 4.03 -5.42
N ARG A 189 14.35 3.01 -4.65
CA ARG A 189 14.00 1.60 -4.91
C ARG A 189 12.51 1.33 -4.79
N ARG A 190 11.84 1.98 -3.82
CA ARG A 190 10.39 1.85 -3.61
C ARG A 190 9.60 2.49 -4.75
N ALA A 191 10.04 3.65 -5.24
CA ALA A 191 9.47 4.29 -6.43
C ALA A 191 9.66 3.44 -7.69
N ASP A 192 10.84 2.85 -7.91
CA ASP A 192 11.10 1.96 -9.05
C ASP A 192 10.20 0.72 -9.02
N LEU A 193 10.07 0.06 -7.86
CA LEU A 193 9.21 -1.10 -7.69
C LEU A 193 7.74 -0.74 -7.90
N ALA A 194 7.27 0.35 -7.29
CA ALA A 194 5.88 0.81 -7.44
C ALA A 194 5.57 1.16 -8.90
N ALA A 195 6.46 1.90 -9.57
CA ALA A 195 6.29 2.24 -10.97
C ALA A 195 6.28 1.00 -11.89
N ALA A 196 7.16 0.03 -11.66
CA ALA A 196 7.15 -1.25 -12.39
C ALA A 196 5.83 -1.99 -12.21
N ARG A 197 5.33 -2.08 -10.97
CA ARG A 197 4.03 -2.72 -10.67
C ARG A 197 2.86 -1.97 -11.32
N LEU A 198 2.81 -0.65 -11.22
CA LEU A 198 1.78 0.17 -11.87
C LEU A 198 1.77 -0.02 -13.38
N ARG A 199 2.94 -0.11 -14.03
CA ARG A 199 3.04 -0.40 -15.46
C ARG A 199 2.53 -1.80 -15.81
N ALA A 200 2.84 -2.82 -15.01
CA ALA A 200 2.31 -4.16 -15.20
C ALA A 200 0.78 -4.20 -15.01
N ILE A 201 0.27 -3.57 -13.95
CA ILE A 201 -1.17 -3.45 -13.70
C ILE A 201 -1.86 -2.75 -14.87
N ARG A 202 -1.27 -1.68 -15.40
CA ARG A 202 -1.79 -0.96 -16.56
C ARG A 202 -1.97 -1.89 -17.77
N LEU A 203 -0.94 -2.68 -18.08
CA LEU A 203 -0.98 -3.64 -19.19
C LEU A 203 -2.03 -4.74 -18.97
N ASP A 204 -2.17 -5.23 -17.73
CA ASP A 204 -3.18 -6.21 -17.40
C ASP A 204 -4.61 -5.64 -17.50
N LEU A 205 -4.85 -4.42 -17.01
CA LEU A 205 -6.15 -3.75 -17.16
C LEU A 205 -6.50 -3.50 -18.63
N ASP A 206 -5.51 -3.15 -19.45
CA ASP A 206 -5.68 -3.00 -20.90
C ASP A 206 -6.03 -4.34 -21.56
N ALA A 207 -5.40 -5.45 -21.15
CA ALA A 207 -5.70 -6.80 -21.63
C ALA A 207 -7.07 -7.32 -21.16
N LEU A 208 -7.54 -6.88 -20.00
CA LEU A 208 -8.86 -7.22 -19.43
C LEU A 208 -10.00 -6.31 -19.93
N ARG A 209 -9.71 -5.38 -20.85
CA ARG A 209 -10.71 -4.48 -21.39
C ARG A 209 -11.77 -5.25 -22.17
N GLU A 210 -13.02 -4.97 -21.86
CA GLU A 210 -14.18 -5.55 -22.54
C GLU A 210 -14.93 -4.47 -23.33
N PRO A 211 -15.45 -4.78 -24.53
CA PRO A 211 -16.32 -3.86 -25.23
C PRO A 211 -17.68 -3.77 -24.50
N PRO A 212 -18.40 -2.64 -24.61
CA PRO A 212 -19.63 -2.38 -23.84
C PRO A 212 -20.71 -3.46 -23.95
N ASN A 213 -20.76 -4.17 -25.09
CA ASN A 213 -21.82 -5.11 -25.43
C ASN A 213 -21.41 -6.59 -25.31
N ALA A 214 -20.23 -6.92 -24.78
CA ALA A 214 -19.76 -8.31 -24.67
C ALA A 214 -20.37 -9.10 -23.49
N PHE A 215 -21.47 -8.62 -22.88
CA PHE A 215 -22.08 -9.36 -21.77
C PHE A 215 -22.81 -10.60 -22.27
N VAL A 216 -22.23 -11.76 -21.99
CA VAL A 216 -22.88 -13.06 -22.14
C VAL A 216 -23.21 -13.55 -20.74
N ALA A 217 -24.49 -13.84 -20.49
CA ALA A 217 -24.91 -14.43 -19.22
C ALA A 217 -24.15 -15.74 -18.98
N SER A 218 -23.47 -15.81 -17.85
CA SER A 218 -22.62 -16.94 -17.48
C SER A 218 -23.49 -18.05 -16.89
N PRO A 219 -23.51 -19.28 -17.47
CA PRO A 219 -24.28 -20.40 -16.91
C PRO A 219 -23.83 -20.76 -15.49
N GLU A 220 -22.61 -20.39 -15.10
CA GLU A 220 -22.11 -20.55 -13.74
C GLU A 220 -22.90 -19.75 -12.69
N VAL A 221 -23.54 -18.64 -13.08
CA VAL A 221 -24.40 -17.85 -12.17
C VAL A 221 -25.61 -18.66 -11.71
N ASP A 222 -26.29 -19.31 -12.66
CA ASP A 222 -27.44 -20.16 -12.37
C ASP A 222 -27.04 -21.38 -11.53
N ALA A 223 -25.85 -21.94 -11.78
CA ALA A 223 -25.30 -23.03 -10.97
C ALA A 223 -25.07 -22.58 -9.51
N CYS A 224 -24.53 -21.38 -9.27
CA CYS A 224 -24.35 -20.85 -7.92
C CYS A 224 -25.68 -20.71 -7.17
N LEU A 225 -26.68 -20.12 -7.85
CA LEU A 225 -28.01 -19.91 -7.28
C LEU A 225 -28.75 -21.24 -7.06
N ALA A 226 -28.52 -22.24 -7.92
CA ALA A 226 -29.07 -23.58 -7.73
C ALA A 226 -28.47 -24.29 -6.50
N ILE A 227 -27.18 -24.12 -6.22
CA ILE A 227 -26.56 -24.64 -4.99
C ILE A 227 -27.15 -23.93 -3.76
N ALA A 228 -27.36 -22.62 -3.82
CA ALA A 228 -27.95 -21.85 -2.72
C ALA A 228 -29.39 -22.29 -2.35
N ARG A 229 -30.17 -22.75 -3.34
CA ARG A 229 -31.53 -23.29 -3.17
C ARG A 229 -31.59 -24.67 -2.51
N ASP A 230 -30.47 -25.39 -2.41
CA ASP A 230 -30.43 -26.74 -1.86
C ASP A 230 -30.86 -26.71 -0.38
N SER A 231 -31.92 -27.44 -0.03
CA SER A 231 -32.45 -27.49 1.34
C SER A 231 -31.57 -28.28 2.30
N ASP A 232 -30.73 -29.17 1.78
CA ASP A 232 -29.80 -29.98 2.57
C ASP A 232 -28.54 -29.15 2.86
N ALA A 233 -28.40 -28.71 4.11
CA ALA A 233 -27.31 -27.84 4.54
C ALA A 233 -25.92 -28.50 4.37
N VAL A 234 -25.82 -29.81 4.57
CA VAL A 234 -24.55 -30.55 4.45
C VAL A 234 -24.14 -30.63 2.99
N ARG A 235 -25.08 -30.99 2.12
CA ARG A 235 -24.86 -31.07 0.67
C ARG A 235 -24.54 -29.70 0.06
N ARG A 236 -25.27 -28.67 0.48
CA ARG A 236 -25.04 -27.28 0.07
C ARG A 236 -23.62 -26.83 0.40
N LEU A 237 -23.17 -27.07 1.63
CA LEU A 237 -21.81 -26.71 2.07
C LEU A 237 -20.73 -27.45 1.26
N ALA A 238 -20.91 -28.75 1.01
CA ALA A 238 -19.97 -29.54 0.20
C ALA A 238 -19.85 -28.99 -1.24
N ARG A 239 -20.99 -28.75 -1.90
CA ARG A 239 -21.03 -28.20 -3.27
C ARG A 239 -20.45 -26.79 -3.36
N PHE A 240 -20.69 -25.94 -2.36
CA PHE A 240 -20.07 -24.62 -2.29
C PHE A 240 -18.56 -24.68 -2.12
N SER A 241 -18.06 -25.62 -1.33
CA SER A 241 -16.62 -25.85 -1.15
C SER A 241 -15.98 -26.30 -2.46
N GLU A 242 -16.63 -27.22 -3.19
CA GLU A 242 -16.19 -27.68 -4.51
C GLU A 242 -16.15 -26.54 -5.55
N LEU A 243 -17.23 -25.76 -5.64
CA LEU A 243 -17.31 -24.59 -6.51
C LEU A 243 -16.23 -23.57 -6.18
N SER A 244 -16.03 -23.26 -4.90
CA SER A 244 -15.01 -22.30 -4.45
C SER A 244 -13.60 -22.78 -4.84
N ALA A 245 -13.30 -24.06 -4.60
CA ALA A 245 -12.00 -24.63 -4.98
C ALA A 245 -11.80 -24.61 -6.51
N TRP A 246 -12.84 -24.90 -7.29
CA TRP A 246 -12.78 -24.81 -8.75
C TRP A 246 -12.57 -23.38 -9.24
N LEU A 247 -13.31 -22.41 -8.71
CA LEU A 247 -13.15 -20.99 -9.04
C LEU A 247 -11.73 -20.50 -8.71
N THR A 248 -11.18 -20.90 -7.56
CA THR A 248 -9.80 -20.57 -7.18
C THR A 248 -8.77 -21.14 -8.15
N ARG A 249 -8.90 -22.41 -8.58
CA ARG A 249 -8.01 -22.99 -9.60
C ARG A 249 -8.13 -22.27 -10.94
N ARG A 250 -9.35 -21.91 -11.35
CA ARG A 250 -9.59 -21.17 -12.59
C ARG A 250 -9.00 -19.77 -12.53
N GLU A 251 -9.14 -19.09 -11.40
CA GLU A 251 -8.51 -17.79 -11.16
C GLU A 251 -6.99 -17.90 -11.22
N GLN A 252 -6.37 -18.88 -10.58
CA GLN A 252 -4.92 -19.11 -10.66
C GLN A 252 -4.43 -19.36 -12.09
N ALA A 253 -5.14 -20.19 -12.86
CA ALA A 253 -4.81 -20.43 -14.26
C ALA A 253 -4.97 -19.16 -15.13
N PHE A 254 -6.00 -18.37 -14.84
CA PHE A 254 -6.27 -17.10 -15.53
C PHE A 254 -5.18 -16.06 -15.22
N THR A 255 -4.87 -15.86 -13.94
CA THR A 255 -3.90 -14.86 -13.49
C THR A 255 -2.46 -15.26 -13.73
N GLY A 256 -2.17 -16.56 -13.90
CA GLY A 256 -0.83 -17.07 -14.22
C GLY A 256 -0.20 -16.45 -15.48
N SER A 257 -1.02 -16.01 -16.44
CA SER A 257 -0.55 -15.39 -17.70
C SER A 257 -0.33 -13.87 -17.62
N MET A 258 -0.73 -13.24 -16.51
CA MET A 258 -0.76 -11.78 -16.36
C MET A 258 0.64 -11.18 -16.25
N PHE A 259 0.77 -9.91 -16.66
CA PHE A 259 2.02 -9.15 -16.57
C PHE A 259 2.44 -8.96 -15.11
N THR A 260 1.50 -8.72 -14.20
CA THR A 260 1.76 -8.60 -12.76
C THR A 260 2.31 -9.89 -12.14
N THR A 261 1.80 -11.06 -12.55
CA THR A 261 2.30 -12.36 -12.09
C THR A 261 3.75 -12.57 -12.53
N ARG A 262 4.03 -12.38 -13.83
CA ARG A 262 5.38 -12.48 -14.40
C ARG A 262 6.35 -11.48 -13.76
N LEU A 263 5.91 -10.23 -13.55
CA LEU A 263 6.74 -9.24 -12.86
C LEU A 263 7.01 -9.66 -11.41
N SER A 264 6.04 -10.25 -10.71
CA SER A 264 6.22 -10.68 -9.32
C SER A 264 7.25 -11.80 -9.21
N GLU A 265 7.31 -12.71 -10.19
CA GLU A 265 8.35 -13.74 -10.30
C GLU A 265 9.74 -13.14 -10.58
N GLN A 266 9.82 -12.07 -11.38
CA GLN A 266 11.08 -11.38 -11.66
C GLN A 266 11.54 -10.49 -10.49
N ALA A 267 10.59 -9.90 -9.76
CA ALA A 267 10.82 -8.93 -8.70
C ALA A 267 10.76 -9.54 -7.29
N VAL A 268 10.91 -10.87 -7.14
CA VAL A 268 10.83 -11.57 -5.84
C VAL A 268 11.71 -10.92 -4.78
N ALA A 269 12.96 -10.61 -5.10
CA ALA A 269 13.89 -9.99 -4.15
C ALA A 269 13.45 -8.57 -3.72
N ALA A 270 12.97 -7.74 -4.66
CA ALA A 270 12.49 -6.39 -4.37
C ALA A 270 11.20 -6.41 -3.52
N LEU A 271 10.29 -7.33 -3.83
CA LEU A 271 9.06 -7.53 -3.05
C LEU A 271 9.35 -8.05 -1.64
N ALA A 272 10.26 -9.02 -1.51
CA ALA A 272 10.70 -9.55 -0.23
C ALA A 272 11.40 -8.47 0.62
N TRP A 273 12.26 -7.66 0.00
CA TRP A 273 12.90 -6.52 0.65
C TRP A 273 11.87 -5.51 1.17
N ARG A 274 10.90 -5.10 0.33
CA ARG A 274 9.84 -4.16 0.75
C ARG A 274 9.05 -4.72 1.93
N LYS A 275 8.64 -5.99 1.85
CA LYS A 275 7.91 -6.66 2.94
C LYS A 275 8.72 -6.69 4.24
N ALA A 276 10.00 -7.05 4.18
CA ALA A 276 10.87 -7.08 5.35
C ALA A 276 11.07 -5.69 5.96
N ALA A 277 11.25 -4.66 5.13
CA ALA A 277 11.37 -3.28 5.58
C ALA A 277 10.11 -2.81 6.33
N LEU A 278 8.91 -3.11 5.81
CA LEU A 278 7.64 -2.79 6.47
C LEU A 278 7.48 -3.51 7.82
N VAL A 279 7.89 -4.77 7.92
CA VAL A 279 7.83 -5.54 9.17
C VAL A 279 8.78 -4.93 10.22
N GLN A 280 10.01 -4.61 9.82
CA GLN A 280 11.01 -4.00 10.72
C GLN A 280 10.57 -2.60 11.17
N ALA A 281 10.08 -1.77 10.24
CA ALA A 281 9.53 -0.46 10.54
C ALA A 281 8.34 -0.55 11.50
N GLY A 282 7.43 -1.51 11.27
CA GLY A 282 6.27 -1.77 12.13
C GLY A 282 6.67 -2.09 13.57
N ALA A 283 7.64 -2.98 13.78
CA ALA A 283 8.14 -3.30 15.13
C ALA A 283 8.75 -2.08 15.85
N ALA A 284 9.57 -1.30 15.14
CA ALA A 284 10.16 -0.08 15.69
C ALA A 284 9.11 1.01 15.96
N ARG A 285 8.09 1.13 15.09
CA ARG A 285 6.96 2.05 15.29
C ARG A 285 6.14 1.69 16.52
N GLU A 286 5.79 0.43 16.71
CA GLU A 286 5.02 0.03 17.90
C GLU A 286 5.82 0.29 19.17
N ALA A 287 7.15 0.04 19.17
CA ALA A 287 8.01 0.45 20.28
C ALA A 287 7.99 1.97 20.48
N ALA A 288 8.04 2.77 19.40
CA ALA A 288 7.96 4.23 19.49
C ALA A 288 6.62 4.71 20.08
N ARG A 289 5.50 4.04 19.76
CA ARG A 289 4.18 4.31 20.34
C ARG A 289 4.15 4.03 21.84
N GLU A 290 4.74 2.92 22.27
CA GLU A 290 4.79 2.53 23.68
C GLU A 290 5.49 3.58 24.56
N PHE A 291 6.57 4.17 24.04
CA PHE A 291 7.29 5.26 24.73
C PHE A 291 6.65 6.63 24.54
N SER A 292 5.79 6.85 23.54
CA SER A 292 5.21 8.16 23.26
C SER A 292 4.08 8.48 24.25
N PRO A 293 4.18 9.59 25.02
CA PRO A 293 3.17 9.89 26.02
C PRO A 293 1.83 10.37 25.44
N ASP A 294 1.80 10.92 24.23
CA ASP A 294 0.63 11.66 23.69
C ASP A 294 -0.19 10.90 22.64
N ILE A 295 0.37 9.86 22.03
CA ILE A 295 -0.22 9.27 20.81
C ILE A 295 -1.41 8.36 21.10
N ASP A 296 -1.45 7.77 22.29
CA ASP A 296 -2.64 7.10 22.80
C ASP A 296 -2.55 6.99 24.32
N ALA A 297 -3.36 7.78 25.02
CA ALA A 297 -3.43 7.75 26.48
C ALA A 297 -4.19 6.51 27.01
N ALA A 298 -5.00 5.86 26.17
CA ALA A 298 -5.77 4.67 26.51
C ALA A 298 -4.96 3.36 26.34
N LEU A 299 -3.82 3.43 25.65
CA LEU A 299 -2.97 2.28 25.42
C LEU A 299 -2.30 1.83 26.73
N ALA A 300 -2.53 0.59 27.15
CA ALA A 300 -1.91 0.02 28.33
C ALA A 300 -0.39 -0.08 28.10
N ARG A 301 0.40 0.61 28.93
CA ARG A 301 1.86 0.65 28.84
C ARG A 301 2.50 -0.24 29.90
N ASP A 302 3.67 -0.80 29.61
CA ASP A 302 4.48 -1.47 30.62
C ASP A 302 4.71 -0.51 31.80
N PRO A 303 4.40 -0.92 33.07
CA PRO A 303 4.64 -0.11 34.25
C PRO A 303 6.05 0.48 34.35
N LYS A 304 7.07 -0.23 33.84
CA LYS A 304 8.46 0.25 33.80
C LYS A 304 8.63 1.48 32.91
N ILE A 305 7.89 1.56 31.81
CA ILE A 305 7.92 2.72 30.90
C ILE A 305 7.20 3.89 31.55
N THR A 306 6.08 3.64 32.23
CA THR A 306 5.31 4.68 32.94
C THR A 306 6.10 5.34 34.06
N GLN A 307 7.04 4.61 34.67
CA GLN A 307 7.96 5.11 35.70
C GLN A 307 9.09 6.00 35.15
N LEU A 308 9.35 5.98 33.84
CA LEU A 308 10.36 6.84 33.22
C LEU A 308 9.89 8.30 33.21
N ARG A 309 10.84 9.23 33.33
CA ARG A 309 10.57 10.66 33.17
C ARG A 309 10.05 10.93 31.76
N THR A 310 9.16 11.91 31.62
CA THR A 310 8.61 12.31 30.30
C THR A 310 9.71 12.61 29.28
N THR A 311 10.77 13.30 29.66
CA THR A 311 11.89 13.60 28.75
C THR A 311 12.61 12.33 28.27
N ASP A 312 12.81 11.34 29.14
CA ASP A 312 13.48 10.08 28.77
C ASP A 312 12.59 9.24 27.85
N ARG A 313 11.29 9.18 28.15
CA ARG A 313 10.29 8.56 27.27
C ARG A 313 10.30 9.17 25.88
N ARG A 314 10.32 10.51 25.78
CA ARG A 314 10.38 11.23 24.50
C ARG A 314 11.66 10.92 23.73
N ARG A 315 12.81 10.86 24.39
CA ARG A 315 14.08 10.48 23.73
C ARG A 315 14.04 9.05 23.20
N LEU A 316 13.49 8.11 23.97
CA LEU A 316 13.33 6.72 23.52
C LEU A 316 12.33 6.60 22.37
N ALA A 317 11.18 7.28 22.46
CA ALA A 317 10.19 7.36 21.38
C ALA A 317 10.79 7.94 20.10
N GLN A 318 11.56 9.03 20.22
CA GLN A 318 12.29 9.64 19.10
C GLN A 318 13.27 8.64 18.47
N ALA A 319 14.10 7.96 19.26
CA ALA A 319 15.08 7.02 18.75
C ALA A 319 14.41 5.87 17.98
N ARG A 320 13.32 5.30 18.52
CA ARG A 320 12.55 4.22 17.87
C ARG A 320 11.80 4.70 16.62
N ALA A 321 11.28 5.92 16.63
CA ALA A 321 10.66 6.53 15.47
C ALA A 321 11.67 6.71 14.33
N LEU A 322 12.88 7.22 14.63
CA LEU A 322 13.94 7.38 13.65
C LEU A 322 14.44 6.02 13.13
N GLU A 323 14.51 5.00 13.99
CA GLU A 323 14.80 3.61 13.57
C GLU A 323 13.74 3.09 12.60
N ALA A 324 12.45 3.32 12.87
CA ALA A 324 11.37 2.95 11.98
C ALA A 324 11.49 3.67 10.62
N LEU A 325 11.77 4.97 10.62
CA LEU A 325 11.93 5.78 9.40
C LEU A 325 13.16 5.37 8.57
N ALA A 326 14.24 4.93 9.23
CA ALA A 326 15.40 4.39 8.54
C ALA A 326 15.06 3.10 7.76
N GLN A 327 14.04 2.35 8.19
CA GLN A 327 13.56 1.17 7.47
C GLN A 327 12.47 1.50 6.44
N ASP A 328 11.47 2.28 6.85
CA ASP A 328 10.40 2.80 6.00
C ASP A 328 10.26 4.33 6.14
N PRO A 329 10.84 5.10 5.21
CA PRO A 329 10.71 6.57 5.23
C PRO A 329 9.30 7.08 4.93
N LEU A 330 8.37 6.21 4.51
CA LEU A 330 6.96 6.52 4.25
C LEU A 330 6.05 6.28 5.46
N ASP A 331 6.58 5.85 6.61
CA ASP A 331 5.76 5.59 7.79
C ASP A 331 5.27 6.91 8.43
N GLU A 332 4.02 7.25 8.12
CA GLU A 332 3.32 8.45 8.57
C GLU A 332 3.26 8.54 10.10
N THR A 333 2.94 7.43 10.77
CA THR A 333 2.84 7.42 12.23
C THR A 333 4.22 7.63 12.84
N ALA A 334 5.24 6.88 12.40
CA ALA A 334 6.61 7.05 12.91
C ALA A 334 7.11 8.48 12.70
N THR A 335 6.77 9.10 11.56
CA THR A 335 7.08 10.50 11.28
C THR A 335 6.44 11.44 12.31
N TRP A 336 5.15 11.23 12.63
CA TRP A 336 4.45 12.00 13.66
C TRP A 336 5.07 11.82 15.05
N ILE A 337 5.33 10.58 15.47
CA ILE A 337 5.98 10.29 16.78
C ILE A 337 7.33 10.99 16.86
N GLY A 338 8.12 10.87 15.78
CA GLY A 338 9.42 11.50 15.64
C GLY A 338 9.32 13.01 15.77
N PHE A 339 8.37 13.64 15.06
CA PHE A 339 8.16 15.09 15.10
C PHE A 339 7.84 15.57 16.53
N VAL A 340 6.78 15.06 17.15
CA VAL A 340 6.33 15.51 18.48
C VAL A 340 7.42 15.28 19.53
N SER A 341 8.13 14.14 19.44
CA SER A 341 9.21 13.83 20.37
C SER A 341 10.44 14.72 20.17
N THR A 342 10.84 14.97 18.93
CA THR A 342 11.99 15.83 18.59
C THR A 342 11.75 17.29 18.99
N ARG A 343 10.52 17.78 18.81
CA ARG A 343 10.12 19.14 19.25
C ARG A 343 10.35 19.32 20.76
N HIS A 344 10.05 18.30 21.56
CA HIS A 344 10.24 18.35 23.02
C HIS A 344 11.71 18.25 23.44
N VAL A 345 12.53 17.50 22.70
CA VAL A 345 13.95 17.28 23.04
C VAL A 345 14.85 18.45 22.60
N GLY A 346 14.34 19.36 21.75
CA GLY A 346 14.99 20.65 21.46
C GLY A 346 15.81 20.71 20.16
N ALA A 347 15.63 19.78 19.22
CA ALA A 347 16.34 19.79 17.93
C ALA A 347 15.49 20.41 16.81
N ALA A 348 15.43 21.74 16.76
CA ALA A 348 14.55 22.48 15.84
C ALA A 348 14.69 22.11 14.35
N PRO A 349 15.91 21.96 13.77
CA PRO A 349 16.04 21.58 12.34
C PRO A 349 15.47 20.19 12.03
N GLN A 350 15.67 19.22 12.93
CA GLN A 350 15.15 17.87 12.76
C GLN A 350 13.63 17.81 12.96
N ALA A 351 13.10 18.55 13.94
CA ALA A 351 11.66 18.67 14.14
C ALA A 351 10.98 19.30 12.92
N LEU A 352 11.59 20.34 12.33
CA LEU A 352 11.09 20.97 11.11
C LEU A 352 11.05 19.98 9.94
N ALA A 353 12.14 19.25 9.71
CA ALA A 353 12.21 18.23 8.66
C ALA A 353 11.15 17.13 8.82
N LEU A 354 10.89 16.69 10.05
CA LEU A 354 9.86 15.67 10.34
C LEU A 354 8.44 16.24 10.19
N ALA A 355 8.19 17.49 10.57
CA ALA A 355 6.90 18.15 10.35
C ALA A 355 6.59 18.26 8.84
N TYR A 356 7.56 18.71 8.03
CA TYR A 356 7.42 18.75 6.57
C TYR A 356 7.18 17.37 5.97
N ARG A 357 7.94 16.36 6.41
CA ARG A 357 7.76 14.97 5.98
C ARG A 357 6.34 14.50 6.30
N TYR A 358 5.83 14.75 7.50
CA TYR A 358 4.47 14.39 7.91
C TYR A 358 3.43 15.04 7.00
N LEU A 359 3.47 16.36 6.83
CA LEU A 359 2.54 17.08 5.95
C LEU A 359 2.57 16.52 4.53
N ARG A 360 3.75 16.22 3.99
CA ARG A 360 3.90 15.64 2.65
C ARG A 360 3.28 14.25 2.55
N LEU A 361 3.46 13.40 3.55
CA LEU A 361 2.83 12.08 3.65
C LEU A 361 1.29 12.17 3.72
N ARG A 362 0.77 13.26 4.28
CA ARG A 362 -0.66 13.59 4.31
C ARG A 362 -1.18 14.22 3.01
N GLY A 363 -0.30 14.45 2.03
CA GLY A 363 -0.62 15.11 0.75
C GLY A 363 -0.70 16.63 0.83
N ILE A 364 -0.22 17.22 1.93
CA ILE A 364 -0.20 18.68 2.15
C ILE A 364 1.17 19.22 1.69
N VAL A 365 1.15 20.04 0.65
CA VAL A 365 2.35 20.69 0.10
C VAL A 365 2.38 22.14 0.56
N PHE A 366 3.17 22.41 1.59
CA PHE A 366 3.30 23.75 2.16
C PHE A 366 3.84 24.78 1.14
N GLU A 367 4.70 24.34 0.21
CA GLU A 367 5.33 25.19 -0.83
C GLU A 367 4.31 25.83 -1.79
N ASP A 368 3.18 25.16 -2.04
CA ASP A 368 2.21 25.58 -3.05
C ASP A 368 1.09 26.48 -2.46
N GLY A 369 1.10 26.71 -1.14
CA GLY A 369 0.07 27.50 -0.42
C GLY A 369 -1.36 26.96 -0.56
N ALA A 370 -1.53 25.82 -1.21
CA ALA A 370 -2.79 25.27 -1.64
C ALA A 370 -3.03 23.92 -0.97
N ASN A 371 -3.88 23.91 0.06
CA ASN A 371 -4.60 22.72 0.48
C ASN A 371 -5.61 22.39 -0.64
N LYS A 372 -5.15 21.84 -1.78
CA LYS A 372 -6.03 21.55 -2.92
C LYS A 372 -7.07 20.51 -2.50
N GLY A 373 -8.30 20.97 -2.26
CA GLY A 373 -9.48 20.11 -2.11
C GLY A 373 -9.71 19.48 -0.73
N ARG A 374 -9.14 20.02 0.35
CA ARG A 374 -9.48 19.59 1.73
C ARG A 374 -10.15 20.73 2.50
N ASP A 375 -11.35 20.47 3.00
CA ASP A 375 -12.16 21.45 3.73
C ASP A 375 -11.66 21.73 5.15
N ARG A 376 -10.96 20.75 5.79
CA ARG A 376 -10.40 20.91 7.14
C ARG A 376 -9.17 20.01 7.36
N LEU A 377 -8.19 20.54 8.10
CA LEU A 377 -7.02 19.80 8.58
C LEU A 377 -7.35 19.04 9.87
N SER A 378 -6.69 17.91 10.12
CA SER A 378 -6.74 17.27 11.44
C SER A 378 -5.95 18.08 12.48
N ASP A 379 -6.21 17.86 13.77
CA ASP A 379 -5.47 18.51 14.85
C ASP A 379 -3.94 18.27 14.74
N GLU A 380 -3.53 17.08 14.29
CA GLU A 380 -2.12 16.75 14.05
C GLU A 380 -1.54 17.52 12.85
N GLU A 381 -2.30 17.63 11.76
CA GLU A 381 -1.93 18.40 10.56
C GLU A 381 -1.81 19.89 10.89
N GLU A 382 -2.77 20.46 11.64
CA GLU A 382 -2.73 21.85 12.11
C GLU A 382 -1.51 22.12 13.00
N GLN A 383 -1.18 21.20 13.91
CA GLN A 383 0.01 21.33 14.76
C GLN A 383 1.32 21.28 13.96
N ALA A 384 1.43 20.37 12.99
CA ALA A 384 2.60 20.28 12.13
C ALA A 384 2.74 21.53 11.24
N GLU A 385 1.64 21.99 10.63
CA GLU A 385 1.62 23.19 9.81
C GLU A 385 1.96 24.44 10.62
N PHE A 386 1.34 24.59 11.80
CA PHE A 386 1.62 25.71 12.70
C PHE A 386 3.10 25.76 13.08
N TYR A 387 3.70 24.61 13.42
CA TYR A 387 5.11 24.53 13.74
C TYR A 387 6.01 24.94 12.55
N VAL A 388 5.72 24.44 11.35
CA VAL A 388 6.46 24.83 10.14
C VAL A 388 6.40 26.35 9.93
N ARG A 389 5.22 26.95 10.06
CA ARG A 389 5.02 28.41 9.94
C ARG A 389 5.81 29.18 10.99
N GLU A 390 5.75 28.76 12.25
CA GLU A 390 6.43 29.39 13.38
C GLU A 390 7.95 29.40 13.18
N VAL A 391 8.53 28.24 12.83
CA VAL A 391 9.98 28.14 12.61
C VAL A 391 10.42 28.96 11.39
N LEU A 392 9.67 28.92 10.29
CA LEU A 392 10.01 29.73 9.11
C LEU A 392 9.90 31.23 9.36
N ALA A 393 8.87 31.68 10.09
CA ALA A 393 8.72 33.08 10.46
C ALA A 393 9.86 33.55 11.38
N GLY A 394 10.34 32.68 12.27
CA GLY A 394 11.50 32.96 13.11
C GLY A 394 12.82 33.06 12.33
N VAL A 395 12.96 32.31 11.22
CA VAL A 395 14.19 32.30 10.40
C VAL A 395 14.20 33.40 9.34
N TYR A 396 13.05 33.69 8.71
CA TYR A 396 12.95 34.56 7.54
C TYR A 396 12.13 35.85 7.76
N GLY A 397 11.57 36.06 8.95
CA GLY A 397 10.62 37.15 9.22
C GLY A 397 9.19 36.82 8.78
N PRO A 398 8.22 37.72 9.00
CA PRO A 398 6.83 37.49 8.58
C PRO A 398 6.73 37.33 7.05
N PHE A 399 6.16 36.22 6.58
CA PHE A 399 5.98 35.94 5.15
C PHE A 399 4.97 36.94 4.52
N PRO A 400 5.35 37.66 3.45
CA PRO A 400 4.41 38.54 2.75
C PRO A 400 3.39 37.71 1.96
N GLY A 401 2.11 37.82 2.31
CA GLY A 401 0.99 37.17 1.60
C GLY A 401 0.15 36.20 2.42
N LEU A 402 0.52 35.92 3.67
CA LEU A 402 -0.25 35.10 4.61
C LEU A 402 -0.77 35.97 5.77
N SER A 403 -1.69 36.88 5.46
CA SER A 403 -2.52 37.51 6.49
C SER A 403 -3.38 36.42 7.17
N ALA A 404 -3.39 36.43 8.50
CA ALA A 404 -4.10 35.49 9.38
C ALA A 404 -5.48 35.11 8.82
N ARG A 405 -5.70 33.79 8.67
CA ARG A 405 -7.05 33.22 8.55
C ARG A 405 -7.63 33.02 9.92
#